data_AF-A0A1M6D2M2-F1
#
_entry.id   AF-A0A1M6D2M2-F1
#
_cell.length_a   1.000
_cell.length_b   1.000
_cell.length_c   1.000
_cell.angle_alpha   90.00
_cell.angle_beta   90.00
_cell.angle_gamma   90.00
#
_symmetry.space_group_name_H-M   'P 1'
#
loop_
_entity.id
_entity.type
_entity.pdbx_description
1 polymer ?
#
loop_
_entity_poly.entity_id
_entity_poly.type
_entity_poly.pdbx_seq_one_letter_code
_entity_poly.pdbx_strand_id
1 'polypeptide(L)'
;MKHYIASFAFVAAMASAALAYDGDMDTYHQFKEELALVRDSYVSSLNMAMSDANEAEPEGWFKARDNGEAEDWDDIEYEPPLPGNIPHLVLEEIPYGFHLTGKHGPYKFDAKIRVVTRDNDIFYDITYNKGSNAAAKEVVNEVFHNDRVVFYDNNTPCKRASVTCIHEYAKGTLGKSRNK
;
A
#
# COMPACT_ATOMS: atom_id res chain seq x y z
N MET A 1 -13.41 -64.90 -24.98
CA MET A 1 -12.00 -64.67 -25.34
C MET A 1 -11.74 -63.17 -25.19
N LYS A 2 -11.04 -62.73 -24.14
CA LYS A 2 -9.57 -62.53 -24.10
C LYS A 2 -9.10 -61.40 -25.04
N HIS A 3 -8.92 -60.16 -24.55
CA HIS A 3 -7.63 -59.58 -24.12
C HIS A 3 -7.74 -58.05 -23.91
N TYR A 4 -7.08 -57.60 -22.84
CA TYR A 4 -6.79 -56.22 -22.43
C TYR A 4 -5.81 -55.52 -23.40
N ILE A 5 -5.71 -54.19 -23.32
CA ILE A 5 -4.51 -53.29 -23.39
C ILE A 5 -5.08 -51.85 -23.50
N ALA A 6 -5.17 -51.04 -22.44
CA ALA A 6 -4.13 -50.22 -21.80
C ALA A 6 -3.48 -49.16 -22.72
N SER A 7 -3.68 -47.87 -22.40
CA SER A 7 -2.80 -46.69 -22.63
C SER A 7 -3.65 -45.43 -22.33
N PHE A 8 -3.60 -44.79 -21.15
CA PHE A 8 -2.54 -43.95 -20.56
C PHE A 8 -2.15 -42.73 -21.42
N ALA A 9 -2.10 -41.56 -20.75
CA ALA A 9 -1.75 -40.21 -21.23
C ALA A 9 -2.89 -39.47 -21.95
N PHE A 10 -3.35 -38.30 -21.49
CA PHE A 10 -2.55 -37.08 -21.37
C PHE A 10 -3.12 -36.14 -20.28
N VAL A 11 -2.80 -36.41 -19.00
CA VAL A 11 -2.87 -35.40 -17.93
C VAL A 11 -1.56 -34.62 -18.00
N ALA A 12 -1.47 -33.64 -18.90
CA ALA A 12 -0.28 -32.81 -19.06
C ALA A 12 -0.64 -31.38 -19.53
N ALA A 13 -1.63 -30.76 -18.88
CA ALA A 13 -1.98 -29.35 -19.14
C ALA A 13 -2.20 -28.51 -17.88
N MET A 14 -1.86 -29.02 -16.69
CA MET A 14 -1.94 -28.25 -15.44
C MET A 14 -0.61 -28.15 -14.67
N ALA A 15 0.50 -28.65 -15.24
CA ALA A 15 1.82 -28.59 -14.61
C ALA A 15 2.69 -27.40 -15.08
N SER A 16 2.21 -26.56 -16.01
CA SER A 16 2.98 -25.45 -16.59
C SER A 16 2.78 -24.09 -15.90
N ALA A 17 1.99 -24.01 -14.82
CA ALA A 17 1.87 -22.79 -14.01
C ALA A 17 2.65 -22.84 -12.68
N ALA A 18 3.21 -24.01 -12.33
CA ALA A 18 3.91 -24.22 -11.05
C ALA A 18 5.44 -24.29 -11.18
N LEU A 19 5.98 -24.09 -12.40
CA LEU A 19 7.42 -24.21 -12.69
C LEU A 19 7.97 -22.90 -13.30
N ALA A 20 7.82 -21.81 -12.55
CA ALA A 20 8.61 -20.58 -12.71
C ALA A 20 8.73 -19.78 -11.39
N TYR A 21 8.44 -20.41 -10.24
CA TYR A 21 8.64 -19.83 -8.91
C TYR A 21 9.88 -20.46 -8.27
N ASP A 22 11.02 -20.27 -8.94
CA ASP A 22 12.37 -20.42 -8.39
C ASP A 22 13.18 -19.14 -8.71
N GLY A 23 12.45 -18.02 -8.78
CA GLY A 23 13.02 -16.70 -9.00
C GLY A 23 13.52 -16.15 -7.68
N ASP A 24 14.74 -16.53 -7.31
CA ASP A 24 15.55 -15.93 -6.24
C ASP A 24 14.72 -15.42 -5.04
N MET A 25 14.40 -16.35 -4.13
CA MET A 25 13.66 -16.03 -2.90
C MET A 25 14.35 -14.93 -2.08
N ASP A 26 15.66 -14.77 -2.19
CA ASP A 26 16.40 -13.71 -1.51
C ASP A 26 16.00 -12.34 -2.08
N THR A 27 15.97 -12.19 -3.41
CA THR A 27 15.48 -10.97 -4.08
C THR A 27 13.99 -10.70 -3.76
N TYR A 28 13.14 -11.73 -3.66
CA TYR A 28 11.75 -11.56 -3.21
C TYR A 28 11.66 -11.04 -1.77
N HIS A 29 12.37 -11.68 -0.84
CA HIS A 29 12.34 -11.32 0.58
C HIS A 29 12.91 -9.92 0.79
N GLN A 30 14.06 -9.60 0.19
CA GLN A 30 14.67 -8.29 0.29
C GLN A 30 13.74 -7.19 -0.27
N PHE A 31 13.15 -7.40 -1.45
CA PHE A 31 12.21 -6.43 -2.01
C PHE A 31 10.98 -6.22 -1.11
N LYS A 32 10.45 -7.29 -0.53
CA LYS A 32 9.33 -7.25 0.41
C LYS A 32 9.69 -6.54 1.71
N GLU A 33 10.90 -6.78 2.23
CA GLU A 33 11.43 -6.13 3.44
C GLU A 33 11.65 -4.63 3.23
N GLU A 34 12.20 -4.21 2.09
CA GLU A 34 12.37 -2.78 1.77
C GLU A 34 11.02 -2.06 1.71
N LEU A 35 10.01 -2.68 1.08
CA LEU A 35 8.64 -2.15 1.04
C LEU A 35 8.00 -2.12 2.45
N ALA A 36 8.20 -3.17 3.25
CA ALA A 36 7.68 -3.25 4.60
C ALA A 36 8.31 -2.21 5.52
N LEU A 37 9.61 -1.96 5.38
CA LEU A 37 10.32 -0.93 6.13
C LEU A 37 9.71 0.45 5.87
N VAL A 38 9.45 0.81 4.60
CA VAL A 38 8.76 2.07 4.23
C VAL A 38 7.36 2.14 4.83
N ARG A 39 6.60 1.05 4.75
CA ARG A 39 5.24 0.99 5.32
C ARG A 39 5.28 1.21 6.84
N ASP A 40 6.12 0.47 7.54
CA ASP A 40 6.13 0.40 9.00
C ASP A 40 6.65 1.70 9.62
N SER A 41 7.68 2.31 9.01
CA SER A 41 8.15 3.63 9.45
C SER A 41 7.08 4.71 9.24
N TYR A 42 6.40 4.72 8.09
CA TYR A 42 5.32 5.68 7.84
C TYR A 42 4.14 5.48 8.77
N VAL A 43 3.71 4.23 8.98
CA VAL A 43 2.61 3.88 9.90
C VAL A 43 2.95 4.26 11.34
N SER A 44 4.21 4.10 11.76
CA SER A 44 4.65 4.54 13.09
C SER A 44 4.48 6.04 13.29
N SER A 45 5.02 6.85 12.37
CA SER A 45 4.84 8.31 12.38
C SER A 45 3.37 8.73 12.33
N LEU A 46 2.59 8.08 11.47
CA LEU A 46 1.17 8.32 11.33
C LEU A 46 0.39 8.05 12.63
N ASN A 47 0.68 6.95 13.30
CA ASN A 47 0.01 6.59 14.56
C ASN A 47 0.37 7.55 15.70
N MET A 48 1.60 8.06 15.75
CA MET A 48 1.98 9.10 16.71
C MET A 48 1.18 10.38 16.45
N ALA A 49 1.17 10.86 15.21
CA ALA A 49 0.41 12.05 14.83
C ALA A 49 -1.11 11.90 15.09
N MET A 50 -1.68 10.71 14.83
CA MET A 50 -3.06 10.39 15.16
C MET A 50 -3.32 10.43 16.67
N SER A 51 -2.42 9.87 17.47
CA SER A 51 -2.52 9.85 18.93
C SER A 51 -2.47 11.27 19.50
N ASP A 52 -1.50 12.07 19.07
CA ASP A 52 -1.29 13.43 19.56
C ASP A 52 -2.46 14.34 19.20
N ALA A 53 -2.95 14.25 17.96
CA ALA A 53 -4.13 15.01 17.54
C ALA A 53 -5.38 14.63 18.36
N ASN A 54 -5.51 13.36 18.74
CA ASN A 54 -6.67 12.86 19.48
C ASN A 54 -6.56 13.03 21.01
N GLU A 55 -5.41 13.46 21.55
CA GLU A 55 -5.22 13.63 23.00
C GLU A 55 -6.14 14.73 23.57
N ALA A 56 -6.26 15.84 22.85
CA ALA A 56 -7.07 16.98 23.27
C ALA A 56 -8.57 16.82 22.93
N GLU A 57 -8.89 16.14 21.82
CA GLU A 57 -10.25 15.94 21.35
C GLU A 57 -10.39 14.63 20.56
N PRO A 58 -11.42 13.80 20.80
CA PRO A 58 -11.61 12.52 20.08
C PRO A 58 -11.72 12.62 18.55
N GLU A 59 -12.12 13.77 18.01
CA GLU A 59 -12.19 14.02 16.55
C GLU A 59 -10.98 14.84 16.04
N GLY A 60 -9.94 15.03 16.86
CA GLY A 60 -8.82 15.92 16.56
C GLY A 60 -8.08 15.54 15.29
N TRP A 61 -7.80 14.25 15.08
CA TRP A 61 -7.19 13.77 13.84
C TRP A 61 -8.03 14.07 12.59
N PHE A 62 -9.34 13.86 12.68
CA PHE A 62 -10.26 14.17 11.57
C PHE A 62 -10.23 15.67 11.23
N LYS A 63 -10.21 16.54 12.25
CA LYS A 63 -10.15 18.00 12.07
C LYS A 63 -8.82 18.47 11.51
N ALA A 64 -7.70 17.93 11.99
CA ALA A 64 -6.37 18.25 11.48
C ALA A 64 -6.31 18.00 9.97
N ARG A 65 -6.71 16.80 9.54
CA ARG A 65 -6.81 16.43 8.12
C ARG A 65 -7.78 17.34 7.37
N ASP A 66 -8.94 17.70 7.94
CA ASP A 66 -9.88 18.63 7.31
C ASP A 66 -9.35 20.06 7.16
N ASN A 67 -8.38 20.45 7.97
CA ASN A 67 -7.68 21.73 7.88
C ASN A 67 -6.48 21.72 6.93
N GLY A 68 -6.13 20.55 6.39
CA GLY A 68 -4.97 20.39 5.52
C GLY A 68 -3.65 20.17 6.26
N GLU A 69 -3.73 19.71 7.50
CA GLU A 69 -2.58 19.21 8.25
C GLU A 69 -2.38 17.71 7.96
N ALA A 70 -1.18 17.21 8.26
CA ALA A 70 -0.76 15.85 7.96
C ALA A 70 -0.83 15.53 6.45
N GLU A 71 -0.63 16.55 5.61
CA GLU A 71 -0.53 16.43 4.15
C GLU A 71 0.85 15.96 3.72
N ASP A 72 1.89 16.51 4.34
CA ASP A 72 3.30 16.24 4.08
C ASP A 72 3.92 15.33 5.17
N TRP A 73 5.13 14.86 4.92
CA TRP A 73 5.93 14.04 5.81
C TRP A 73 6.37 14.83 7.04
N ASP A 74 6.65 16.12 6.88
CA ASP A 74 7.03 17.02 7.98
C ASP A 74 5.91 17.12 9.02
N ASP A 75 4.64 17.20 8.60
CA ASP A 75 3.48 17.28 9.47
C ASP A 75 3.25 16.07 10.37
N ILE A 76 3.74 14.90 9.95
CA ILE A 76 3.65 13.66 10.73
C ILE A 76 5.00 13.23 11.29
N GLU A 77 6.01 14.10 11.19
CA GLU A 77 7.39 13.81 11.59
C GLU A 77 7.91 12.48 11.00
N TYR A 78 7.61 12.25 9.73
CA TYR A 78 8.04 11.05 9.02
C TYR A 78 9.43 11.24 8.42
N GLU A 79 10.39 10.49 8.95
CA GLU A 79 11.72 10.37 8.38
C GLU A 79 11.78 9.14 7.45
N PRO A 80 11.91 9.34 6.13
CA PRO A 80 11.97 8.22 5.20
C PRO A 80 13.26 7.39 5.42
N PRO A 81 13.21 6.06 5.22
CA PRO A 81 14.41 5.23 5.27
C PRO A 81 15.48 5.75 4.31
N LEU A 82 16.73 5.79 4.78
CA LEU A 82 17.85 6.26 3.96
C LEU A 82 18.06 5.34 2.75
N PRO A 83 18.60 5.84 1.63
CA PRO A 83 18.88 5.01 0.44
C PRO A 83 19.73 3.77 0.71
N GLY A 84 20.55 3.76 1.78
CA GLY A 84 21.31 2.58 2.19
C GLY A 84 20.46 1.47 2.82
N ASN A 85 19.28 1.79 3.36
CA ASN A 85 18.33 0.84 3.94
C ASN A 85 17.32 0.30 2.92
N ILE A 86 17.09 1.05 1.83
CA ILE A 86 16.20 0.69 0.74
C ILE A 86 16.91 0.84 -0.62
N PRO A 87 18.02 0.13 -0.86
CA PRO A 87 18.90 0.36 -2.01
C PRO A 87 18.25 0.13 -3.38
N HIS A 88 17.08 -0.50 -3.44
CA HIS A 88 16.38 -0.78 -4.69
C HIS A 88 15.13 0.07 -4.92
N LEU A 89 14.81 0.94 -3.96
CA LEU A 89 13.66 1.83 -3.98
C LEU A 89 14.10 3.30 -3.93
N VAL A 90 13.29 4.15 -4.55
CA VAL A 90 13.33 5.59 -4.43
C VAL A 90 11.96 6.02 -3.91
N LEU A 91 11.97 6.80 -2.84
CA LEU A 91 10.79 7.31 -2.17
C LEU A 91 10.69 8.81 -2.39
N GLU A 92 9.58 9.26 -2.97
CA GLU A 92 9.25 10.66 -3.15
C GLU A 92 7.96 10.99 -2.42
N GLU A 93 7.93 12.14 -1.77
CA GLU A 93 6.73 12.62 -1.09
C GLU A 93 5.63 12.96 -2.08
N ILE A 94 4.40 12.56 -1.74
CA ILE A 94 3.17 13.07 -2.34
C ILE A 94 2.17 13.37 -1.22
N PRO A 95 1.14 14.20 -1.45
CA PRO A 95 0.11 14.47 -0.45
C PRO A 95 -0.48 13.17 0.12
N TYR A 96 -0.43 13.06 1.45
CA TYR A 96 -0.97 11.95 2.23
C TYR A 96 -0.37 10.58 1.88
N GLY A 97 0.90 10.51 1.49
CA GLY A 97 1.56 9.24 1.22
C GLY A 97 2.88 9.39 0.50
N PHE A 98 3.12 8.51 -0.47
CA PHE A 98 4.39 8.48 -1.18
C PHE A 98 4.28 7.91 -2.60
N HIS A 99 5.14 8.40 -3.48
CA HIS A 99 5.46 7.79 -4.76
C HIS A 99 6.71 6.93 -4.58
N LEU A 100 6.56 5.62 -4.75
CA LEU A 100 7.66 4.69 -4.74
C LEU A 100 8.01 4.34 -6.20
N THR A 101 9.30 4.31 -6.51
CA THR A 101 9.82 3.76 -7.77
C THR A 101 11.00 2.85 -7.48
N GLY A 102 11.28 1.87 -8.32
CA GLY A 102 12.39 0.96 -8.04
C GLY A 102 12.51 -0.20 -9.00
N LYS A 103 13.62 -0.93 -8.85
CA LYS A 103 13.88 -2.17 -9.57
C LYS A 103 14.80 -3.08 -8.76
N HIS A 104 14.35 -4.30 -8.51
CA HIS A 104 15.16 -5.35 -7.90
C HIS A 104 14.94 -6.67 -8.65
N GLY A 105 15.98 -7.17 -9.32
CA GLY A 105 15.88 -8.38 -10.15
C GLY A 105 14.71 -8.33 -11.16
N PRO A 106 13.73 -9.25 -11.07
CA PRO A 106 12.56 -9.26 -11.96
C PRO A 106 11.53 -8.20 -11.62
N TYR A 107 11.56 -7.58 -10.43
CA TYR A 107 10.58 -6.60 -10.00
C TYR A 107 10.88 -5.23 -10.60
N LYS A 108 9.91 -4.65 -11.30
CA LYS A 108 9.95 -3.25 -11.75
C LYS A 108 8.75 -2.55 -11.18
N PHE A 109 9.00 -1.46 -10.47
CA PHE A 109 8.01 -0.84 -9.62
C PHE A 109 7.95 0.68 -9.84
N ASP A 110 6.72 1.19 -9.93
CA ASP A 110 6.37 2.59 -10.06
C ASP A 110 4.89 2.73 -9.67
N ALA A 111 4.63 3.18 -8.43
CA ALA A 111 3.28 3.36 -7.93
C ALA A 111 3.18 4.50 -6.91
N LYS A 112 2.03 5.17 -6.94
CA LYS A 112 1.62 6.12 -5.92
C LYS A 112 0.79 5.38 -4.87
N ILE A 113 1.20 5.49 -3.61
CA ILE A 113 0.52 4.88 -2.47
C ILE A 113 0.02 6.02 -1.61
N ARG A 114 -1.29 6.22 -1.59
CA ARG A 114 -1.93 7.19 -0.71
C ARG A 114 -2.43 6.46 0.53
N VAL A 115 -2.06 6.96 1.70
CA VAL A 115 -2.42 6.40 3.00
C VAL A 115 -3.66 7.12 3.51
N VAL A 116 -4.65 6.33 3.87
CA VAL A 116 -6.01 6.76 4.17
C VAL A 116 -6.40 6.21 5.53
N THR A 117 -6.97 7.03 6.41
CA THR A 117 -7.45 6.56 7.71
C THR A 117 -8.97 6.44 7.73
N ARG A 118 -9.51 5.40 8.36
CA ARG A 118 -10.93 5.30 8.71
C ARG A 118 -11.00 4.94 10.19
N ASP A 119 -11.52 5.86 10.99
CA ASP A 119 -11.44 5.76 12.45
C ASP A 119 -9.97 5.62 12.86
N ASN A 120 -9.61 4.51 13.52
CA ASN A 120 -8.24 4.21 13.92
C ASN A 120 -7.50 3.28 12.94
N ASP A 121 -8.17 2.84 11.87
CA ASP A 121 -7.59 1.91 10.91
C ASP A 121 -6.89 2.66 9.76
N ILE A 122 -5.83 2.04 9.24
CA ILE A 122 -5.01 2.56 8.13
C ILE A 122 -5.24 1.71 6.89
N PHE A 123 -5.36 2.38 5.74
CA PHE A 123 -5.61 1.76 4.45
C PHE A 123 -4.79 2.40 3.34
N TYR A 124 -4.62 1.66 2.24
CA TYR A 124 -3.75 2.04 1.13
C TYR A 124 -4.54 2.11 -0.18
N ASP A 125 -4.54 3.28 -0.82
CA ASP A 125 -5.06 3.50 -2.17
C ASP A 125 -3.88 3.53 -3.15
N ILE A 126 -3.69 2.43 -3.88
CA ILE A 126 -2.52 2.20 -4.72
C ILE A 126 -2.85 2.47 -6.20
N THR A 127 -2.10 3.36 -6.83
CA THR A 127 -2.17 3.64 -8.26
C THR A 127 -0.86 3.24 -8.93
N TYR A 128 -0.90 2.18 -9.72
CA TYR A 128 0.26 1.69 -10.48
C TYR A 128 0.41 2.43 -11.81
N ASN A 129 1.62 2.93 -12.08
CA ASN A 129 1.97 3.52 -13.37
C ASN A 129 2.43 2.43 -14.36
N LYS A 130 2.62 2.83 -15.63
CA LYS A 130 3.02 1.92 -16.72
C LYS A 130 4.36 1.20 -16.48
N GLY A 131 5.22 1.73 -15.60
CA GLY A 131 6.50 1.12 -15.23
C GLY A 131 6.39 -0.15 -14.37
N SER A 132 5.24 -0.37 -13.71
CA SER A 132 5.04 -1.51 -12.80
C SER A 132 4.67 -2.81 -13.53
N ASN A 133 5.41 -3.89 -13.29
CA ASN A 133 5.08 -5.22 -13.82
C ASN A 133 4.21 -6.06 -12.85
N ALA A 134 3.66 -7.18 -13.31
CA ALA A 134 2.74 -8.01 -12.53
C ALA A 134 3.37 -8.55 -11.24
N ALA A 135 4.59 -9.07 -11.32
CA ALA A 135 5.32 -9.59 -10.16
C ALA A 135 5.52 -8.53 -9.05
N ALA A 136 5.91 -7.30 -9.42
CA ALA A 136 6.05 -6.23 -8.43
C ALA A 136 4.70 -5.83 -7.81
N LYS A 137 3.62 -5.83 -8.60
CA LYS A 137 2.27 -5.54 -8.10
C LYS A 137 1.82 -6.55 -7.06
N GLU A 138 2.12 -7.83 -7.25
CA GLU A 138 1.79 -8.89 -6.29
C GLU A 138 2.45 -8.62 -4.93
N VAL A 139 3.78 -8.44 -4.90
CA VAL A 139 4.51 -8.16 -3.64
C VAL A 139 4.02 -6.89 -2.95
N VAL A 140 3.75 -5.83 -3.73
CA VAL A 140 3.26 -4.56 -3.18
C VAL A 140 1.87 -4.73 -2.56
N ASN A 141 0.98 -5.51 -3.17
CA ASN A 141 -0.35 -5.78 -2.59
C ASN A 141 -0.29 -6.71 -1.36
N GLU A 142 0.78 -7.50 -1.20
CA GLU A 142 1.03 -8.24 0.04
C GLU A 142 1.50 -7.33 1.18
N VAL A 143 2.34 -6.33 0.88
CA VAL A 143 2.88 -5.41 1.89
C VAL A 143 1.84 -4.35 2.28
N PHE A 144 1.23 -3.70 1.30
CA PHE A 144 0.22 -2.65 1.47
C PHE A 144 -1.18 -3.24 1.38
N HIS A 145 -1.40 -4.31 2.13
CA HIS A 145 -2.68 -5.02 2.16
C HIS A 145 -3.74 -4.24 2.94
N ASN A 146 -4.99 -4.35 2.50
CA ASN A 146 -6.16 -3.87 3.23
C ASN A 146 -6.98 -5.08 3.67
N ASP A 147 -7.12 -5.29 4.99
CA ASP A 147 -7.80 -6.46 5.56
C ASP A 147 -9.32 -6.52 5.27
N ARG A 148 -9.88 -5.45 4.72
CA ARG A 148 -11.29 -5.33 4.36
C ARG A 148 -11.49 -4.42 3.15
N VAL A 149 -12.69 -4.44 2.59
CA VAL A 149 -13.08 -3.52 1.52
C VAL A 149 -13.26 -2.12 2.11
N VAL A 150 -12.46 -1.17 1.64
CA VAL A 150 -12.32 0.16 2.28
C VAL A 150 -12.88 1.31 1.43
N PHE A 151 -12.84 1.17 0.11
CA PHE A 151 -13.16 2.28 -0.79
C PHE A 151 -14.65 2.27 -1.10
N TYR A 152 -15.38 3.13 -0.38
CA TYR A 152 -16.84 3.17 -0.36
C TYR A 152 -17.48 3.92 -1.53
N ASP A 153 -18.80 3.81 -1.59
CA ASP A 153 -19.67 4.49 -2.55
C ASP A 153 -19.41 6.01 -2.57
N ASN A 154 -19.34 6.55 -3.79
CA ASN A 154 -19.20 7.99 -4.06
C ASN A 154 -20.39 8.82 -3.55
N ASN A 155 -21.52 8.19 -3.21
CA ASN A 155 -22.69 8.86 -2.62
C ASN A 155 -22.59 9.06 -1.10
N THR A 156 -21.48 8.63 -0.46
CA THR A 156 -21.26 8.82 0.98
C THR A 156 -20.22 9.91 1.25
N PRO A 157 -20.25 10.56 2.43
CA PRO A 157 -19.17 11.46 2.85
C PRO A 157 -17.78 10.80 2.82
N CYS A 158 -17.74 9.47 3.03
CA CYS A 158 -16.53 8.65 3.04
C CYS A 158 -16.18 8.00 1.70
N LYS A 159 -16.24 8.79 0.63
CA LYS A 159 -15.86 8.33 -0.72
C LYS A 159 -14.40 7.89 -0.83
N ARG A 160 -14.05 7.22 -1.94
CA ARG A 160 -12.67 6.83 -2.28
C ARG A 160 -11.69 8.01 -2.22
N ALA A 161 -12.11 9.21 -2.61
CA ALA A 161 -11.24 10.38 -2.60
C ALA A 161 -10.91 10.89 -1.19
N SER A 162 -11.64 10.50 -0.14
CA SER A 162 -11.41 10.97 1.23
C SER A 162 -10.13 10.42 1.84
N VAL A 163 -9.33 11.29 2.47
CA VAL A 163 -8.05 10.97 3.13
C VAL A 163 -8.24 10.49 4.56
N THR A 164 -9.31 10.94 5.22
CA THR A 164 -9.70 10.49 6.57
C THR A 164 -11.22 10.39 6.68
N CYS A 165 -11.69 9.39 7.41
CA CYS A 165 -13.08 9.32 7.87
C CYS A 165 -13.18 9.02 9.34
N ILE A 166 -14.29 9.43 9.93
CA ILE A 166 -14.71 9.04 11.25
C ILE A 166 -16.13 8.45 11.18
N HIS A 167 -16.33 7.36 11.92
CA HIS A 167 -17.53 6.52 11.94
C HIS A 167 -17.88 5.91 10.59
N GLU A 168 -16.86 5.48 9.83
CA GLU A 168 -16.86 4.79 8.52
C GLU A 168 -17.68 5.40 7.36
N TYR A 169 -18.90 5.88 7.59
CA TYR A 169 -19.84 6.41 6.60
C TYR A 169 -20.43 7.78 6.98
N ALA A 170 -20.20 8.27 8.20
CA ALA A 170 -20.86 9.50 8.68
C ALA A 170 -20.15 10.78 8.24
N LYS A 171 -18.82 10.82 8.32
CA LYS A 171 -18.01 12.02 8.03
C LYS A 171 -16.71 11.62 7.34
N GLY A 172 -16.38 12.32 6.26
CA GLY A 172 -15.12 12.15 5.52
C GLY A 172 -14.56 13.49 5.10
N THR A 173 -13.23 13.61 5.07
CA THR A 173 -12.53 14.78 4.56
C THR A 173 -11.62 14.41 3.39
N LEU A 174 -11.48 15.34 2.44
CA LEU A 174 -10.56 15.19 1.30
C LEU A 174 -9.15 15.70 1.60
N GLY A 175 -8.96 16.33 2.76
CA GLY A 175 -7.77 17.14 2.98
C GLY A 175 -7.91 18.49 2.29
N LYS A 176 -7.56 19.57 2.98
CA LYS A 176 -7.29 20.84 2.30
C LYS A 176 -5.83 20.82 1.88
N SER A 177 -5.52 21.26 0.67
CA SER A 177 -4.13 21.52 0.35
C SER A 177 -3.71 22.79 1.08
N ARG A 178 -2.52 22.79 1.69
CA ARG A 178 -1.90 24.05 2.12
C ARG A 178 -1.76 24.92 0.87
N ASN A 179 -2.38 26.10 0.87
CA ASN A 179 -2.18 27.08 -0.20
C ASN A 179 -0.68 27.38 -0.32
N LYS A 180 -0.02 26.80 -1.32
CA LYS A 180 1.36 27.14 -1.72
C LYS A 180 1.38 28.43 -2.52
#